data_AF-A0A316GEN4-F1
#
_entry.id   AF-A0A316GEN4-F1
#
_cell.length_a   1.000
_cell.length_b   1.000
_cell.length_c   1.000
_cell.angle_alpha   90.00
_cell.angle_beta   90.00
_cell.angle_gamma   90.00
#
_symmetry.space_group_name_H-M   'P 1'
#
loop_
_entity.id
_entity.type
_entity.pdbx_description
1 polymer ?
#
loop_
_entity_poly.entity_id
_entity_poly.type
_entity_poly.pdbx_seq_one_letter_code
_entity_poly.pdbx_strand_id
1 'polypeptide(L)'
;MYETISSFLDDLSADMSYGDYAGVSERFFFPTIIFVVGRIIAVDTQEQLASIALAYGEELARAGMHGRRLKLNAVSLDREGRHVAHVTASYFDAAGDSLDESRFRYFLREVEGPLKIEMIEMIDLPSLLKDFGAPLLAIAR
;
A
#
# COMPACT_ATOMS: atom_id res chain seq x y z
N MET A 1 -2.51 19.44 4.93
CA MET A 1 -2.15 18.06 5.34
C MET A 1 -3.17 17.03 4.88
N TYR A 2 -4.45 17.11 5.25
CA TYR A 2 -5.46 16.16 4.74
C TYR A 2 -5.49 16.10 3.20
N GLU A 3 -5.61 17.26 2.55
CA GLU A 3 -5.60 17.37 1.08
C GLU A 3 -4.30 16.85 0.45
N THR A 4 -3.16 17.17 1.08
CA THR A 4 -1.83 16.70 0.66
C THR A 4 -1.74 15.18 0.69
N ILE A 5 -2.19 14.54 1.77
CA ILE A 5 -2.22 13.08 1.91
C ILE A 5 -3.24 12.47 0.95
N SER A 6 -4.40 13.10 0.76
CA SER A 6 -5.41 12.62 -0.19
C SER A 6 -4.84 12.60 -1.61
N SER A 7 -4.21 13.70 -2.05
CA SER A 7 -3.56 13.77 -3.37
C SER A 7 -2.45 12.73 -3.50
N PHE A 8 -1.63 12.55 -2.46
CA PHE A 8 -0.60 11.51 -2.43
C PHE A 8 -1.20 10.11 -2.63
N LEU A 9 -2.34 9.82 -2.01
CA LEU A 9 -3.03 8.54 -2.12
C LEU A 9 -3.73 8.34 -3.47
N ASP A 10 -4.24 9.42 -4.08
CA ASP A 10 -4.81 9.39 -5.42
C ASP A 10 -3.73 9.04 -6.45
N ASP A 11 -2.57 9.69 -6.36
CA ASP A 11 -1.43 9.41 -7.24
C ASP A 11 -0.91 7.97 -7.00
N LEU A 12 -0.80 7.53 -5.74
CA LEU A 12 -0.41 6.16 -5.41
C LEU A 12 -1.42 5.13 -5.97
N SER A 13 -2.71 5.46 -5.98
CA SER A 13 -3.75 4.60 -6.57
C SER A 13 -3.59 4.47 -8.09
N ALA A 14 -3.22 5.57 -8.75
CA ALA A 14 -2.97 5.59 -10.18
C ALA A 14 -1.77 4.71 -10.53
N ASP A 15 -0.63 4.89 -9.87
CA ASP A 15 0.59 4.10 -10.13
C ASP A 15 0.31 2.59 -9.98
N MET A 16 -0.39 2.20 -8.91
CA MET A 16 -0.75 0.78 -8.69
C MET A 16 -1.72 0.26 -9.74
N SER A 17 -2.70 1.05 -10.18
CA SER A 17 -3.67 0.63 -11.20
C SER A 17 -3.04 0.51 -12.60
N TYR A 18 -1.99 1.28 -12.88
CA TYR A 18 -1.22 1.17 -14.13
C TYR A 18 -0.09 0.14 -14.06
N GLY A 19 0.11 -0.52 -12.91
CA GLY A 19 1.19 -1.49 -12.71
C GLY A 19 2.58 -0.85 -12.65
N ASP A 20 2.67 0.46 -12.36
CA ASP A 20 3.93 1.17 -12.17
C ASP A 20 4.49 0.92 -10.77
N TYR A 21 4.93 -0.32 -10.52
CA TYR A 21 5.46 -0.72 -9.22
C TYR A 21 6.81 -0.07 -8.89
N ALA A 22 7.55 0.38 -9.91
CA ALA A 22 8.75 1.19 -9.72
C ALA A 22 8.39 2.56 -9.13
N GLY A 23 7.44 3.28 -9.73
CA GLY A 23 6.92 4.55 -9.20
C GLY A 23 6.31 4.41 -7.80
N VAL A 24 5.57 3.33 -7.53
CA VAL A 24 5.08 3.02 -6.17
C VAL A 24 6.24 2.93 -5.17
N SER A 25 7.32 2.24 -5.52
CA SER A 25 8.45 2.03 -4.62
C SER A 25 9.23 3.31 -4.30
N GLU A 26 9.26 4.29 -5.22
CA GLU A 26 9.89 5.60 -4.99
C GLU A 26 9.19 6.41 -3.91
N ARG A 27 7.92 6.12 -3.60
CA ARG A 27 7.14 6.83 -2.58
C ARG A 27 7.50 6.42 -1.15
N PHE A 28 8.42 5.49 -0.97
CA PHE A 28 8.81 4.99 0.33
C PHE A 28 10.13 5.58 0.81
N PHE A 29 10.27 5.66 2.12
CA PHE A 29 11.53 5.94 2.78
C PHE A 29 12.11 4.61 3.27
N PHE A 30 13.37 4.33 2.93
CA PHE A 30 14.03 3.08 3.27
C PHE A 30 14.99 3.25 4.46
N PRO A 31 15.11 2.25 5.34
CA PRO A 31 14.36 0.98 5.34
C PRO A 31 12.87 1.19 5.71
N THR A 32 11.99 0.36 5.15
CA THR A 32 10.54 0.41 5.41
C THR A 32 10.02 -0.92 5.98
N ILE A 33 8.84 -0.87 6.59
CA ILE A 33 8.18 -2.03 7.18
C ILE A 33 6.78 -2.18 6.58
N ILE A 34 6.44 -3.41 6.20
CA ILE A 34 5.08 -3.81 5.84
C ILE A 34 4.57 -4.78 6.89
N PHE A 35 3.54 -4.38 7.62
CA PHE A 35 2.81 -5.26 8.52
C PHE A 35 1.59 -5.82 7.80
N VAL A 36 1.51 -7.14 7.68
CA VAL A 36 0.44 -7.82 6.95
C VAL A 36 0.00 -9.09 7.68
N VAL A 37 -1.27 -9.15 8.10
CA VAL A 37 -1.88 -10.33 8.74
C VAL A 37 -1.00 -10.91 9.86
N GLY A 38 -0.60 -10.06 10.82
CA GLY A 38 0.21 -10.48 11.97
C GLY A 38 1.69 -10.75 11.66
N ARG A 39 2.16 -10.45 10.45
CA ARG A 39 3.55 -10.64 10.03
C ARG A 39 4.21 -9.30 9.75
N ILE A 40 5.51 -9.22 10.04
CA ILE A 40 6.35 -8.07 9.73
C ILE A 40 7.26 -8.45 8.57
N ILE A 41 7.29 -7.60 7.56
CA ILE A 41 8.21 -7.68 6.44
C ILE A 41 9.09 -6.44 6.50
N ALA A 42 10.39 -6.64 6.75
CA ALA A 42 11.38 -5.58 6.63
C ALA A 42 11.82 -5.50 5.17
N VAL A 43 11.89 -4.29 4.63
CA VAL A 43 12.28 -4.04 3.24
C VAL A 43 13.35 -2.98 3.24
N ASP A 44 14.55 -3.36 2.81
CA ASP A 44 15.75 -2.53 2.91
C ASP A 44 16.05 -1.77 1.63
N THR A 45 15.55 -2.26 0.48
CA THR A 45 15.81 -1.65 -0.82
C THR A 45 14.54 -1.40 -1.62
N GLN A 46 14.65 -0.45 -2.55
CA GLN A 46 13.59 -0.11 -3.48
C GLN A 46 13.22 -1.29 -4.38
N GLU A 47 14.20 -2.06 -4.85
CA GLU A 47 13.98 -3.23 -5.70
C GLU A 47 13.23 -4.34 -4.99
N GLN A 48 13.52 -4.59 -3.72
CA GLN A 48 12.76 -5.53 -2.89
C GLN A 48 11.30 -5.11 -2.79
N LEU A 49 11.04 -3.81 -2.54
CA LEU A 49 9.68 -3.29 -2.46
C LEU A 49 8.93 -3.39 -3.79
N ALA A 50 9.59 -3.04 -4.90
CA ALA A 50 9.00 -3.15 -6.23
C ALA A 50 8.64 -4.60 -6.57
N SER A 51 9.47 -5.57 -6.18
CA SER A 51 9.20 -7.00 -6.35
C SER A 51 7.99 -7.48 -5.53
N ILE A 52 7.89 -7.02 -4.28
CA ILE A 52 6.72 -7.29 -3.42
C ILE A 52 5.44 -6.68 -4.02
N ALA A 53 5.51 -5.42 -4.47
CA ALA A 53 4.37 -4.73 -5.05
C ALA A 53 3.90 -5.40 -6.35
N LEU A 54 4.84 -5.82 -7.21
CA LEU A 54 4.55 -6.59 -8.41
C LEU A 54 3.84 -7.90 -8.08
N ALA A 55 4.37 -8.70 -7.16
CA ALA A 55 3.77 -9.98 -6.80
C ALA A 55 2.37 -9.81 -6.17
N TYR A 56 2.16 -8.76 -5.37
CA TYR A 56 0.84 -8.45 -4.86
C TYR A 56 -0.14 -8.07 -5.98
N GLY A 57 0.31 -7.27 -6.94
CA GLY A 57 -0.47 -6.92 -8.13
C GLY A 57 -0.84 -8.13 -9.00
N GLU A 58 0.10 -9.07 -9.18
CA GLU A 58 -0.16 -10.31 -9.92
C GLU A 58 -1.21 -11.18 -9.23
N GLU A 59 -1.17 -11.31 -7.90
CA GLU A 59 -2.17 -12.06 -7.15
C GLU A 59 -3.54 -11.37 -7.15
N LEU A 60 -3.58 -10.04 -7.06
CA LEU A 60 -4.81 -9.27 -7.26
C LEU A 60 -5.43 -9.55 -8.63
N ALA A 61 -4.61 -9.51 -9.69
CA ALA A 61 -5.07 -9.80 -11.05
C ALA A 61 -5.56 -11.25 -11.20
N ARG A 62 -4.89 -12.23 -10.59
CA ARG A 62 -5.35 -13.64 -10.57
C ARG A 62 -6.67 -13.80 -9.84
N ALA A 63 -6.92 -12.98 -8.82
CA ALA A 63 -8.20 -12.91 -8.11
C ALA A 63 -9.28 -12.09 -8.84
N GLY A 64 -9.00 -11.59 -10.04
CA GLY A 64 -9.93 -10.77 -10.84
C GLY A 64 -10.00 -9.30 -10.43
N MET A 65 -9.12 -8.83 -9.55
CA MET A 65 -9.04 -7.44 -9.11
C MET A 65 -8.08 -6.67 -10.02
N HIS A 66 -8.61 -5.88 -10.94
CA HIS A 66 -7.85 -5.13 -11.94
C HIS A 66 -7.72 -3.64 -11.62
N GLY A 67 -8.62 -3.11 -10.78
CA GLY A 67 -8.55 -1.73 -10.30
C GLY A 67 -8.40 -1.64 -8.78
N ARG A 68 -7.70 -0.61 -8.31
CA ARG A 68 -7.58 -0.28 -6.88
C ARG A 68 -7.67 1.22 -6.65
N ARG A 69 -8.52 1.65 -5.70
CA ARG A 69 -8.62 3.05 -5.28
C ARG A 69 -8.40 3.19 -3.79
N LEU A 70 -7.49 4.07 -3.39
CA LEU A 70 -7.27 4.44 -2.00
C LEU A 70 -8.12 5.66 -1.64
N LYS A 71 -8.81 5.59 -0.51
CA LYS A 71 -9.58 6.69 0.04
C LYS A 71 -9.10 6.99 1.45
N LEU A 72 -8.73 8.25 1.68
CA LEU A 72 -8.42 8.75 3.02
C LEU A 72 -9.70 8.84 3.85
N ASN A 73 -9.72 8.19 5.01
CA ASN A 73 -10.84 8.25 5.96
C ASN A 73 -10.55 9.20 7.11
N ALA A 74 -9.32 9.18 7.62
CA ALA A 74 -8.88 10.01 8.72
C ALA A 74 -7.36 10.18 8.69
N VAL A 75 -6.89 11.27 9.28
CA VAL A 75 -5.47 11.51 9.54
C VAL A 75 -5.30 11.75 11.02
N SER A 76 -4.32 11.11 11.62
CA SER A 76 -3.84 11.43 12.96
C SER A 76 -2.34 11.74 12.93
N LEU A 77 -1.84 12.28 14.03
CA LEU A 77 -0.41 12.52 14.24
C LEU A 77 0.04 11.61 15.37
N ASP A 78 1.10 10.86 15.17
CA ASP A 78 1.67 10.04 16.24
C ASP A 78 2.65 10.85 17.12
N ARG A 79 3.21 10.19 18.13
CA ARG A 79 4.12 10.83 19.10
C ARG A 79 5.46 11.27 18.50
N GLU A 80 5.85 10.67 17.39
CA GLU A 80 7.10 10.94 16.67
C GLU A 80 6.89 11.97 15.53
N GLY A 81 5.72 12.62 15.50
CA GLY A 81 5.36 13.62 14.49
C GLY A 81 5.04 13.03 13.11
N ARG A 82 4.79 11.71 13.01
CA ARG A 82 4.39 11.07 11.75
C ARG A 82 2.90 11.20 11.53
N HIS A 83 2.51 11.46 10.28
CA HIS A 83 1.11 11.42 9.90
C HIS A 83 0.67 9.97 9.72
N VAL A 84 -0.37 9.56 10.43
CA VAL A 84 -0.97 8.24 10.29
C VAL A 84 -2.26 8.41 9.49
N ALA A 85 -2.23 7.98 8.23
CA ALA A 85 -3.37 7.99 7.34
C ALA A 85 -4.14 6.69 7.46
N HIS A 86 -5.41 6.77 7.86
CA HIS A 86 -6.34 5.65 7.87
C HIS A 86 -7.03 5.59 6.52
N VAL A 87 -6.85 4.50 5.79
CA VAL A 87 -7.19 4.41 4.36
C VAL A 87 -8.07 3.18 4.11
N THR A 88 -9.10 3.34 3.27
CA THR A 88 -9.80 2.22 2.64
C THR A 88 -9.26 2.05 1.23
N ALA A 89 -8.87 0.83 0.86
CA ALA A 89 -8.66 0.44 -0.52
C ALA A 89 -9.90 -0.29 -1.03
N SER A 90 -10.53 0.22 -2.08
CA SER A 90 -11.60 -0.48 -2.80
C SER A 90 -11.00 -1.14 -4.05
N TYR A 91 -11.43 -2.37 -4.33
CA TYR A 91 -10.94 -3.19 -5.43
C TYR A 91 -12.05 -3.39 -6.45
N PHE A 92 -11.68 -3.35 -7.73
CA PHE A 92 -12.62 -3.39 -8.84
C PHE A 92 -12.23 -4.45 -9.85
N ASP A 93 -13.21 -5.05 -10.51
CA ASP A 93 -12.96 -5.93 -11.64
C ASP A 93 -12.62 -5.14 -12.93
N ALA A 94 -12.48 -5.85 -14.05
CA ALA A 94 -12.18 -5.22 -15.34
C ALA A 94 -13.34 -4.39 -15.91
N ALA A 95 -14.58 -4.61 -15.45
CA ALA A 95 -15.75 -3.82 -15.82
C ALA A 95 -15.89 -2.55 -14.96
N GLY A 96 -15.14 -2.47 -13.85
CA GLY A 96 -15.21 -1.38 -12.88
C GLY A 96 -16.20 -1.63 -11.75
N ASP A 97 -16.74 -2.84 -11.63
CA ASP A 97 -17.63 -3.22 -10.55
C ASP A 97 -16.82 -3.47 -9.27
N SER A 98 -17.35 -3.00 -8.13
CA SER A 98 -16.71 -3.15 -6.83
C SER A 98 -16.72 -4.62 -6.40
N LEU A 99 -15.54 -5.17 -6.10
CA LEU A 99 -15.37 -6.56 -5.67
C LEU A 99 -15.17 -6.67 -4.15
N ASP A 100 -14.33 -5.81 -3.58
CA ASP A 100 -13.91 -5.94 -2.19
C ASP A 100 -13.35 -4.64 -1.64
N GLU A 101 -13.16 -4.60 -0.32
CA GLU A 101 -12.52 -3.50 0.38
C GLU A 101 -11.53 -4.00 1.43
N SER A 102 -10.49 -3.22 1.68
CA SER A 102 -9.52 -3.47 2.74
C SER A 102 -9.07 -2.16 3.38
N ARG A 103 -8.56 -2.25 4.61
CA ARG A 103 -8.19 -1.12 5.45
C ARG A 103 -6.70 -1.15 5.70
N PHE A 104 -6.12 0.03 5.56
CA PHE A 104 -4.70 0.26 5.67
C PHE A 104 -4.44 1.40 6.65
N ARG A 105 -3.29 1.35 7.31
CA ARG A 105 -2.66 2.51 7.93
C ARG A 105 -1.35 2.77 7.22
N TYR A 106 -1.21 3.98 6.66
CA TYR A 106 0.04 4.46 6.12
C TYR A 106 0.67 5.41 7.13
N PHE A 107 1.93 5.17 7.48
CA PHE A 107 2.73 6.03 8.33
C PHE A 107 3.61 6.87 7.43
N LEU A 108 3.36 8.17 7.44
CA LEU A 108 3.84 9.11 6.45
C LEU A 108 4.69 10.19 7.13
N ARG A 109 5.78 10.58 6.47
CA ARG A 109 6.65 11.67 6.91
C ARG A 109 7.11 12.48 5.70
N GLU A 110 7.27 13.79 5.87
CA GLU A 110 7.95 14.62 4.87
C GLU A 110 9.46 14.39 4.97
N VAL A 111 10.07 13.96 3.86
CA VAL A 111 11.51 13.70 3.76
C VAL A 111 12.05 14.53 2.61
N GLU A 112 12.86 15.55 2.94
CA GLU A 112 13.47 16.46 1.96
C GLU A 112 12.46 17.18 1.04
N GLY A 113 11.22 17.37 1.50
CA GLY A 113 10.14 18.03 0.76
C GLY A 113 8.94 17.12 0.49
N PRO A 114 9.07 16.01 -0.27
CA PRO A 114 7.95 15.12 -0.56
C PRO A 114 7.52 14.29 0.65
N LEU A 115 6.24 13.92 0.66
CA LEU A 115 5.71 12.92 1.59
C LEU A 115 6.19 11.52 1.18
N LYS A 116 6.71 10.77 2.15
CA LYS A 116 7.15 9.38 1.97
C LYS A 116 6.43 8.46 2.94
N ILE A 117 6.23 7.21 2.53
CA ILE A 117 5.74 6.12 3.37
C ILE A 117 6.92 5.51 4.11
N GLU A 118 6.87 5.52 5.43
CA GLU A 118 7.85 4.85 6.29
C GLU A 118 7.40 3.43 6.67
N MET A 119 6.09 3.24 6.78
CA MET A 119 5.50 1.95 7.13
C MET A 119 4.08 1.82 6.59
N ILE A 120 3.70 0.60 6.23
CA ILE A 120 2.32 0.22 5.93
C ILE A 120 1.87 -0.83 6.92
N GLU A 121 0.66 -0.67 7.42
CA GLU A 121 -0.05 -1.71 8.13
C GLU A 121 -1.34 -2.06 7.37
N MET A 122 -1.38 -3.29 6.84
CA MET A 122 -2.55 -3.89 6.23
C MET A 122 -3.38 -4.53 7.35
N ILE A 123 -4.47 -3.84 7.74
CA ILE A 123 -5.32 -4.27 8.85
C ILE A 123 -6.07 -5.55 8.45
N ASP A 124 -6.57 -5.58 7.24
CA ASP A 124 -7.14 -6.74 6.57
C ASP A 124 -6.65 -6.81 5.12
N LEU A 125 -6.62 -8.03 4.59
CA LEU A 125 -6.40 -8.29 3.18
C LEU A 125 -7.74 -8.43 2.47
N PRO A 126 -7.78 -8.23 1.14
CA PRO A 126 -8.94 -8.58 0.35
C PRO A 126 -9.31 -10.04 0.64
N SER A 127 -10.60 -10.33 0.70
CA SER A 127 -11.13 -11.61 1.11
C SER A 127 -10.62 -12.78 0.27
N LEU A 128 -10.34 -12.53 -1.02
CA LEU A 128 -9.76 -13.49 -1.96
C LEU A 128 -8.25 -13.70 -1.78
N LEU A 129 -7.58 -12.89 -0.95
CA LEU A 129 -6.14 -12.92 -0.70
C LEU A 129 -5.78 -13.18 0.77
N LYS A 130 -6.69 -13.70 1.60
CA LYS A 130 -6.45 -13.90 3.05
C LYS A 130 -5.19 -14.70 3.39
N ASP A 131 -4.78 -15.61 2.51
CA ASP A 131 -3.59 -16.46 2.69
C ASP A 131 -2.31 -15.87 2.06
N PHE A 132 -2.41 -14.73 1.37
CA PHE A 132 -1.29 -14.12 0.63
C PHE A 132 -0.15 -13.60 1.53
N GLY A 133 -0.37 -13.47 2.84
CA GLY A 133 0.67 -13.07 3.78
C GLY A 133 1.88 -14.03 3.85
N ALA A 134 1.71 -15.31 3.52
CA ALA A 134 2.83 -16.27 3.48
C ALA A 134 3.68 -16.16 2.20
N PRO A 135 3.09 -16.09 0.98
CA PRO A 135 3.82 -15.77 -0.25
C PRO A 135 4.64 -14.47 -0.17
N LEU A 136 4.09 -13.40 0.43
CA LEU A 136 4.82 -12.13 0.60
C LEU A 136 6.13 -12.29 1.38
N LEU A 137 6.13 -13.11 2.43
CA LEU A 137 7.33 -13.37 3.24
C LEU A 137 8.41 -14.13 2.47
N ALA A 138 8.04 -14.93 1.46
CA ALA A 138 9.01 -15.67 0.66
C ALA A 138 9.76 -14.76 -0.31
N ILE A 139 9.13 -13.67 -0.75
CA ILE A 139 9.68 -12.70 -1.72
C ILE A 139 10.61 -11.70 -1.03
N ALA A 140 10.36 -11.42 0.25
CA ALA A 140 11.12 -10.44 1.03
C ALA A 140 12.43 -10.99 1.64
N ARG A 141 12.83 -12.23 1.34
CA ARG A 141 14.07 -12.87 1.84
C ARG A 141 15.13 -12.91 0.75
#